data_AF-A0A3E5FNM2-F1
#
_entry.id   AF-A0A3E5FNM2-F1
#
_cell.length_a   1.000
_cell.length_b   1.000
_cell.length_c   1.000
_cell.angle_alpha   90.00
_cell.angle_beta   90.00
_cell.angle_gamma   90.00
#
_symmetry.space_group_name_H-M   'P 1'
#
loop_
_entity.id
_entity.type
_entity.pdbx_description
1 polymer ?
#
loop_
_entity_poly.entity_id
_entity_poly.type
_entity_poly.pdbx_seq_one_letter_code
_entity_poly.pdbx_strand_id
1 'polypeptide(L)' 'MNKIYAITTNDKYEYTALIKEATGQLNEYFNGERKVFDLFLDLTGTSFQIKVWQELLKILYGETKSYKDVGINNSKAC' A
#
# COMPACT_ATOMS: atom_id res chain seq x y z
N MET A 1 -19.26 -18.26 -1.35
CA MET A 1 -18.68 -18.94 -0.18
C MET A 1 -17.16 -18.82 -0.30
N ASN A 2 -16.57 -17.93 0.48
CA ASN A 2 -15.19 -17.46 0.35
C ASN A 2 -14.21 -18.63 0.46
N LYS A 3 -13.53 -19.00 -0.64
CA LYS A 3 -12.30 -19.77 -0.57
C LYS A 3 -11.24 -18.83 0.00
N ILE A 4 -11.08 -18.88 1.31
CA ILE A 4 -9.93 -18.31 2.00
C ILE A 4 -8.71 -18.97 1.35
N TYR A 5 -7.87 -18.19 0.69
CA TYR A 5 -6.58 -18.62 0.16
C TYR A 5 -5.66 -18.94 1.35
N ALA A 6 -5.95 -20.03 2.06
CA ALA A 6 -4.95 -20.72 2.84
C ALA A 6 -3.97 -21.28 1.80
N ILE A 7 -2.94 -20.49 1.51
CA ILE A 7 -1.75 -20.93 0.79
C ILE A 7 -1.14 -22.02 1.66
N THR A 8 -1.56 -23.25 1.41
CA THR A 8 -0.86 -24.44 1.84
C THR A 8 0.59 -24.27 1.42
N THR A 9 1.49 -24.27 2.39
CA THR A 9 2.94 -24.32 2.25
C THR A 9 3.30 -25.41 1.24
N ASN A 10 3.48 -25.01 -0.01
CA ASN A 10 4.20 -25.81 -0.97
C ASN A 10 5.67 -25.41 -0.77
N ASP A 11 6.41 -26.26 -0.07
CA ASP A 11 7.79 -26.08 0.38
C ASP A 11 8.76 -25.70 -0.76
N LYS A 12 8.78 -24.41 -1.13
CA LYS A 12 9.77 -23.90 -2.10
C LYS A 12 10.19 -22.44 -1.96
N TYR A 13 9.54 -21.65 -1.11
CA TYR A 13 9.90 -20.25 -0.91
C TYR A 13 9.85 -19.88 0.57
N GLU A 14 11.02 -19.61 1.16
CA GLU A 14 11.07 -18.93 2.46
C GLU A 14 10.70 -17.46 2.27
N TYR A 15 9.77 -16.97 3.09
CA TYR A 15 9.46 -15.54 3.13
C TYR A 15 10.66 -14.76 3.69
N THR A 16 11.05 -13.70 2.99
CA THR A 16 12.03 -12.74 3.51
C THR A 16 11.47 -12.04 4.74
N ALA A 17 12.37 -11.50 5.59
CA ALA A 17 11.97 -10.76 6.78
C ALA A 17 10.97 -9.63 6.44
N LEU A 18 11.18 -8.93 5.33
CA LEU A 18 10.31 -7.86 4.85
C LEU A 18 8.88 -8.32 4.56
N ILE A 19 8.70 -9.50 3.93
CA ILE A 19 7.36 -10.02 3.63
C ILE A 19 6.65 -10.50 4.90
N LYS A 20 7.40 -11.07 5.86
CA LYS A 20 6.85 -11.43 7.18
C LYS A 20 6.36 -10.20 7.92
N GLU A 21 7.16 -9.13 7.93
CA GLU A 21 6.79 -7.85 8.53
C GLU A 21 5.57 -7.22 7.86
N ALA A 22 5.55 -7.15 6.52
CA ALA A 22 4.42 -6.62 5.77
C ALA A 22 3.13 -7.39 6.05
N THR A 23 3.21 -8.72 6.15
CA THR A 23 2.06 -9.57 6.52
C THR A 23 1.56 -9.25 7.91
N GLY A 24 2.47 -9.06 8.88
CA GLY A 24 2.13 -8.66 10.25
C GLY A 24 1.38 -7.32 10.29
N GLN A 25 1.94 -6.29 9.65
CA GLN A 25 1.32 -4.96 9.62
C GLN A 25 -0.04 -4.95 8.91
N LEU A 26 -0.22 -5.76 7.86
CA LEU A 26 -1.52 -5.93 7.20
C LEU A 26 -2.56 -6.55 8.14
N ASN A 27 -2.20 -7.58 8.89
CA ASN A 27 -3.10 -8.19 9.87
C ASN A 27 -3.52 -7.20 10.95
N GLU A 28 -2.57 -6.45 11.52
CA GLU A 28 -2.85 -5.39 12.50
C GLU A 28 -3.78 -4.30 11.92
N TYR A 29 -3.59 -3.93 10.65
CA TYR A 29 -4.43 -2.96 9.96
C TYR A 29 -5.87 -3.45 9.81
N PHE A 30 -6.06 -4.70 9.40
CA PHE A 30 -7.41 -5.28 9.25
C PHE A 30 -8.11 -5.50 10.60
N ASN A 31 -7.36 -5.71 11.69
CA ASN A 31 -7.89 -5.76 13.05
C ASN A 31 -8.16 -4.36 13.66
N GLY A 32 -7.76 -3.28 12.98
CA GLY A 32 -7.89 -1.92 13.48
C GLY A 32 -6.87 -1.51 14.54
N GLU A 33 -5.87 -2.36 14.79
CA GLU A 33 -4.78 -2.13 15.76
C GLU A 33 -3.73 -1.16 15.20
N ARG A 34 -3.56 -1.13 13.87
CA ARG A 34 -2.65 -0.24 13.16
C ARG A 34 -3.40 0.64 12.17
N LYS A 35 -2.97 1.91 12.09
CA LYS A 35 -3.48 2.91 11.12
C LYS A 35 -2.41 3.45 10.18
N VAL A 36 -1.14 3.20 10.48
CA VAL A 36 0.02 3.70 9.73
C VAL A 36 0.98 2.53 9.46
N PHE A 37 1.35 2.38 8.19
CA PHE A 37 2.35 1.40 7.77
C PHE A 37 3.75 1.96 7.95
N ASP A 38 4.63 1.15 8.51
CA ASP A 38 6.04 1.45 8.71
C ASP A 38 6.86 0.44 7.90
N LEU A 39 6.77 0.56 6.57
CA LEU A 39 7.48 -0.30 5.63
C LEU A 39 8.28 0.58 4.68
N PHE A 40 9.50 0.15 4.38
CA PHE A 40 10.31 0.81 3.37
C PHE A 40 9.68 0.60 1.98
N LEU A 41 9.29 1.70 1.32
CA LEU A 41 8.74 1.69 -0.03
C LEU A 41 9.77 2.21 -1.02
N ASP A 42 10.23 1.33 -1.92
CA ASP A 42 11.05 1.72 -3.07
C ASP A 42 10.15 2.02 -4.27
N LEU A 43 9.81 3.31 -4.44
CA LEU A 43 8.91 3.77 -5.50
C LEU A 43 9.66 3.92 -6.83
N THR A 44 9.58 2.91 -7.68
CA THR A 44 10.13 2.97 -9.05
C THR A 44 9.04 3.30 -10.08
N GLY A 45 9.17 4.43 -10.76
CA GLY A 45 8.22 4.86 -11.79
C GLY A 45 8.62 6.17 -12.47
N THR A 46 7.75 6.67 -13.35
CA THR A 46 7.93 8.01 -13.94
C THR A 46 7.86 9.10 -12.87
N SER A 47 8.46 10.26 -13.14
CA SER A 47 8.40 11.40 -12.23
C SER A 47 6.96 11.81 -11.90
N PHE A 48 6.01 11.58 -12.80
CA PHE A 48 4.58 11.82 -12.53
C PHE A 48 4.00 10.79 -11.55
N GLN A 49 4.23 9.49 -11.79
CA GLN A 49 3.76 8.42 -10.90
C GLN A 49 4.30 8.57 -9.48
N ILE A 50 5.61 8.84 -9.36
CA ILE A 50 6.24 9.04 -8.04
C ILE A 50 5.61 10.22 -7.30
N LYS A 51 5.37 11.35 -8.00
CA LYS A 51 4.70 12.51 -7.40
C LYS A 51 3.28 12.16 -6.94
N VAL A 52 2.50 11.44 -7.75
CA VAL A 52 1.14 11.00 -7.36
C VAL A 52 1.20 10.08 -6.13
N TRP A 53 2.10 9.09 -6.12
CA TRP A 53 2.26 8.19 -4.97
C TRP A 53 2.67 8.93 -3.70
N GLN A 54 3.55 9.92 -3.80
CA GLN A 54 3.93 10.78 -2.67
C GLN A 54 2.75 11.59 -2.11
N GLU A 55 1.82 12.05 -2.96
CA GLU A 55 0.60 12.71 -2.49
C GLU A 55 -0.38 11.74 -1.84
N LEU A 56 -0.48 10.51 -2.35
CA LEU A 56 -1.32 9.46 -1.75
C LEU A 56 -0.84 9.06 -0.35
N LEU A 57 0.49 9.03 -0.11
CA LEU A 57 1.06 8.75 1.20
C LEU A 57 0.71 9.80 2.27
N LYS A 58 0.22 10.99 1.88
CA LYS A 58 -0.23 12.04 2.81
C LYS A 58 -1.69 11.92 3.26
N ILE A 59 -2.45 10.98 2.68
CA ILE A 59 -3.85 10.77 3.05
C ILE A 59 -3.87 10.05 4.39
N LEU A 60 -4.49 10.66 5.40
CA LEU A 60 -4.59 10.05 6.73
C LEU A 60 -5.60 8.90 6.73
N TYR A 61 -5.46 8.00 7.70
CA TYR A 61 -6.39 6.90 7.88
C TYR A 61 -7.83 7.39 8.06
N GLY A 62 -8.76 6.83 7.27
CA GLY A 62 -10.17 7.18 7.31
C GLY A 62 -10.54 8.46 6.55
N GLU A 63 -9.56 9.14 5.95
CA GLU A 63 -9.81 10.27 5.07
C GLU A 63 -9.96 9.84 3.61
N THR A 64 -10.72 10.64 2.86
CA THR A 64 -10.82 10.50 1.42
C THR A 64 -10.33 11.78 0.76
N LYS A 65 -9.65 11.63 -0.38
CA LYS A 65 -9.31 12.74 -1.28
C LYS A 65 -9.85 12.43 -2.65
N SER A 66 -10.39 13.43 -3.34
CA SER A 66 -10.81 13.25 -4.72
C SER A 66 -9.60 13.19 -5.65
N TYR A 67 -9.79 12.64 -6.85
CA TYR A 67 -8.76 12.69 -7.89
C TYR A 67 -8.36 14.13 -8.26
N LYS A 68 -9.26 15.10 -8.07
CA LYS A 68 -8.95 16.52 -8.25
C LYS A 68 -8.04 17.05 -7.14
N ASP A 69 -8.20 16.57 -5.91
CA ASP A 69 -7.36 16.96 -4.76
C ASP A 69 -5.97 16.33 -4.83
N VAL A 70 -5.88 15.10 -5.34
CA VAL A 70 -4.61 14.42 -5.65
C VAL A 70 -4.05 14.90 -7.00
N GLY A 71 -4.88 15.55 -7.81
CA GLY A 71 -4.58 16.07 -9.14
C GLY A 71 -3.54 17.18 -9.06
N ILE A 72 -2.28 16.78 -9.03
CA ILE A 72 -1.12 17.66 -9.15
C ILE A 72 -1.30 18.44 -10.44
N ASN A 73 -1.61 19.73 -10.33
CA ASN A 73 -1.71 20.75 -11.37
C ASN A 73 -0.85 20.41 -12.61
N ASN A 74 -1.38 19.58 -13.50
CA ASN A 74 -0.72 19.15 -14.72
C ASN A 74 -1.74 19.28 -15.83
N SER A 75 -1.38 20.09 -16.82
CA SER A 75 -2.03 20.29 -18.11
C SER A 75 -2.16 19.03 -18.98
N LYS A 76 -2.08 17.83 -18.37
CA LYS A 76 -2.23 16.51 -18.98
C LYS A 76 -3.25 15.62 -18.26
N ALA A 77 -3.90 16.10 -17.20
CA ALA A 77 -5.12 15.48 -16.72
C ALA A 77 -6.23 15.84 -17.73
N CYS A 78 -6.45 14.92 -18.66
CA CYS A 78 -7.51 15.00 -19.67
C CYS A 78 -8.82 14.50 -19.05
#